data_AF-A0A661XF88-F1
#
_entry.id   AF-A0A661XF88-F1
#
_cell.length_a   1.000
_cell.length_b   1.000
_cell.length_c   1.000
_cell.angle_alpha   90.00
_cell.angle_beta   90.00
_cell.angle_gamma   90.00
#
_symmetry.space_group_name_H-M   'P 1'
#
loop_
_entity.id
_entity.type
_entity.pdbx_description
1 polymer ?
#
loop_
_entity_poly.entity_id
_entity_poly.type
_entity_poly.pdbx_seq_one_letter_code
_entity_poly.pdbx_strand_id
1 'polypeptide(L)'
;MNRIFLILLFLTFNYQLSSKTAAEVYLNQGTSAYIKGEYEKALEKLGIAWELEPNNPKIKTFYLQILVERANAFYAKKELKKALELLERARKIDPGSERVKKLYEIVKNELYPPKKIEKKEEKKEKRVEKIRKVSEIVSSIRKRQIRKIKGLDRDTFLKIIKKSDEEREKLLKRIEEKIAEFEKKQKRYSLYMILGVIGGVGIILVFIFAYFNFKLKKREAFIVKQQEELMNIILKTSEALKKGRALLSPENPVGNSVSIGELIHDPNPRVRARGIEIMEAELVEGVEDKEVIEKLLEPFLEDKNNRVRANACKALYKINPERALEELIKMSKSGDKWMRVSSAWCFGEICDLRGVPVLEELTKDEDDHVRKRALISLYRIRNLKEKDLSKELKDKLDEVIDGHANFIKNYEEELSKRYKQPEFLLLRGKKKKEEDEKVEKIEIKETEEERKLKEIKEILKKADEIKDKWKKRE
;
A
#
# COMPACT_ATOMS: atom_id res chain seq x y z
N MET A 1 0.75 2.64 12.96
CA MET A 1 0.97 3.52 11.78
C MET A 1 0.61 2.86 10.44
N ASN A 2 0.71 1.53 10.28
CA ASN A 2 0.42 0.86 9.01
C ASN A 2 -1.05 0.85 8.56
N ARG A 3 -2.05 0.94 9.45
CA ARG A 3 -3.47 1.07 9.01
C ARG A 3 -3.79 2.47 8.48
N ILE A 4 -3.25 3.52 9.09
CA ILE A 4 -3.40 4.89 8.59
C ILE A 4 -2.62 5.06 7.28
N PHE A 5 -1.46 4.43 7.15
CA PHE A 5 -0.70 4.43 5.90
C PHE A 5 -1.35 3.56 4.82
N LEU A 6 -1.94 2.40 5.12
CA LEU A 6 -2.73 1.64 4.15
C LEU A 6 -4.05 2.32 3.81
N ILE A 7 -4.71 3.01 4.74
CA ILE A 7 -5.89 3.83 4.45
C ILE A 7 -5.48 5.06 3.63
N LEU A 8 -4.32 5.68 3.89
CA LEU A 8 -3.76 6.75 3.06
C LEU A 8 -3.25 6.24 1.73
N LEU A 9 -2.69 5.03 1.63
CA LEU A 9 -2.26 4.43 0.36
C LEU A 9 -3.48 3.95 -0.42
N PHE A 10 -4.52 3.44 0.22
CA PHE A 10 -5.78 3.10 -0.41
C PHE A 10 -6.59 4.35 -0.76
N LEU A 11 -6.51 5.42 0.02
CA LEU A 11 -7.08 6.73 -0.30
C LEU A 11 -6.28 7.45 -1.39
N THR A 12 -4.95 7.34 -1.43
CA THR A 12 -4.10 7.97 -2.48
C THR A 12 -3.99 7.13 -3.74
N PHE A 13 -4.10 5.81 -3.64
CA PHE A 13 -4.22 4.89 -4.78
C PHE A 13 -5.65 4.90 -5.32
N ASN A 14 -6.70 5.07 -4.50
CA ASN A 14 -8.01 5.52 -4.99
C ASN A 14 -8.03 7.00 -5.37
N TYR A 15 -7.13 7.87 -4.91
CA TYR A 15 -7.00 9.23 -5.44
C TYR A 15 -6.34 9.21 -6.82
N GLN A 16 -5.41 8.29 -7.07
CA GLN A 16 -4.78 8.06 -8.37
C GLN A 16 -5.58 7.14 -9.31
N LEU A 17 -6.50 6.32 -8.82
CA LEU A 17 -7.49 5.58 -9.62
C LEU A 17 -8.91 6.20 -9.61
N SER A 18 -9.17 7.26 -8.85
CA SER A 18 -10.49 7.92 -8.74
C SER A 18 -10.43 9.41 -8.40
N SER A 19 -9.41 10.15 -8.83
CA SER A 19 -9.57 11.60 -9.04
C SER A 19 -9.18 11.97 -10.47
N LYS A 20 -10.02 11.55 -11.44
CA LYS A 20 -10.10 12.33 -12.67
C LYS A 20 -10.39 13.75 -12.23
N THR A 21 -9.50 14.71 -12.49
CA THR A 21 -9.83 16.11 -12.23
C THR A 21 -11.10 16.42 -13.02
N ALA A 22 -11.98 17.27 -12.51
CA ALA A 22 -13.21 17.62 -13.22
C ALA A 22 -12.90 18.06 -14.67
N ALA A 23 -11.77 18.77 -14.86
CA ALA A 23 -11.24 19.14 -16.17
C ALA A 23 -10.91 17.92 -17.07
N GLU A 24 -10.30 16.87 -16.53
CA GLU A 24 -9.98 15.65 -17.28
C GLU A 24 -11.24 14.83 -17.62
N VAL A 25 -12.27 14.83 -16.77
CA VAL A 25 -13.58 14.24 -17.11
C VAL A 25 -14.19 14.96 -18.30
N TYR A 26 -14.22 16.30 -18.26
CA TYR A 26 -14.77 17.11 -19.34
C TYR A 26 -13.94 17.06 -20.62
N LEU A 27 -12.60 16.96 -20.52
CA LEU A 27 -11.71 16.72 -21.65
C LEU A 27 -12.03 15.39 -22.35
N ASN A 28 -12.20 14.31 -21.57
CA ASN A 28 -12.56 13.00 -22.12
C ASN A 28 -13.97 12.98 -22.73
N GLN A 29 -14.95 13.61 -22.08
CA GLN A 29 -16.30 13.75 -22.63
C GLN A 29 -16.31 14.56 -23.93
N GLY A 30 -15.60 15.69 -23.96
CA GLY A 30 -15.47 16.53 -25.15
C GLY A 30 -14.76 15.82 -26.30
N THR A 31 -13.72 15.06 -25.99
CA THR A 31 -12.99 14.22 -26.96
C THR A 31 -13.89 13.11 -27.52
N SER A 32 -14.68 12.45 -26.67
CA SER A 32 -15.64 11.43 -27.10
C SER A 32 -16.75 12.02 -27.98
N ALA A 33 -17.30 13.19 -27.63
CA ALA A 33 -18.29 13.90 -28.42
C ALA A 33 -17.72 14.31 -29.80
N TYR A 34 -16.47 14.74 -29.85
CA TYR A 34 -15.77 15.07 -31.10
C TYR A 34 -15.64 13.84 -32.01
N ILE A 35 -15.22 12.69 -31.47
CA ILE A 35 -15.11 11.43 -32.22
C ILE A 35 -16.47 11.00 -32.79
N LYS A 36 -17.56 11.28 -32.07
CA LYS A 36 -18.94 11.01 -32.51
C LYS A 36 -19.49 12.04 -33.50
N GLY A 37 -18.72 13.06 -33.87
CA GLY A 37 -19.15 14.15 -34.75
C GLY A 37 -20.08 15.17 -34.10
N GLU A 38 -20.25 15.13 -32.77
CA GLU A 38 -21.10 16.05 -32.00
C GLU A 38 -20.32 17.32 -31.62
N TYR A 39 -19.95 18.13 -32.62
CA TYR A 39 -19.03 19.27 -32.46
C TYR A 39 -19.49 20.31 -31.42
N GLU A 40 -20.78 20.60 -31.31
CA GLU A 40 -21.28 21.60 -30.35
C GLU A 40 -21.12 21.13 -28.89
N LYS A 41 -21.47 19.86 -28.63
CA LYS A 41 -21.25 19.23 -27.32
C LYS A 41 -19.76 19.13 -27.00
N ALA A 42 -18.93 18.82 -28.00
CA ALA A 42 -17.49 18.78 -27.83
C ALA A 42 -16.92 20.13 -27.41
N LEU A 43 -17.32 21.22 -28.08
CA LEU A 43 -16.89 22.58 -27.76
C LEU A 43 -17.37 23.04 -26.38
N GLU A 44 -18.59 22.69 -25.98
CA GLU A 44 -19.12 23.00 -24.64
C GLU A 44 -18.30 22.33 -23.54
N LYS A 45 -18.09 21.01 -23.63
CA LYS A 45 -17.34 20.26 -22.61
C LYS A 45 -15.87 20.66 -22.56
N LEU A 46 -15.24 20.94 -23.71
CA LEU A 46 -13.86 21.42 -23.75
C LEU A 46 -13.71 22.87 -23.26
N GLY A 47 -14.73 23.71 -23.45
CA GLY A 47 -14.79 25.04 -22.85
C GLY A 47 -14.79 24.98 -21.33
N ILE A 48 -15.62 24.11 -20.75
CA ILE A 48 -15.65 23.87 -19.29
C ILE A 48 -14.29 23.31 -18.81
N ALA A 49 -13.71 22.35 -19.54
CA ALA A 49 -12.40 21.81 -19.21
C ALA A 49 -11.30 22.89 -19.21
N TRP A 50 -11.36 23.84 -20.16
CA TRP A 50 -10.43 24.95 -20.26
C TRP A 50 -10.57 25.95 -19.12
N GLU A 51 -11.79 26.28 -18.70
CA GLU A 51 -12.04 27.17 -17.55
C GLU A 51 -11.53 26.58 -16.24
N LEU A 52 -11.63 25.25 -16.08
CA LEU A 52 -11.17 24.54 -14.89
C LEU A 52 -9.64 24.44 -14.82
N GLU A 53 -8.95 24.23 -15.95
CA GLU A 53 -7.48 24.16 -16.00
C GLU A 53 -6.88 24.93 -17.21
N PRO A 54 -6.83 26.28 -17.17
CA PRO A 54 -6.34 27.11 -18.28
C PRO A 54 -4.84 26.94 -18.60
N ASN A 55 -4.06 26.37 -17.69
CA ASN A 55 -2.62 26.16 -17.89
C ASN A 55 -2.31 24.77 -18.45
N ASN A 56 -3.31 23.92 -18.69
CA ASN A 56 -3.10 22.56 -19.18
C ASN A 56 -2.85 22.56 -20.71
N PRO A 57 -1.64 22.20 -21.19
CA PRO A 57 -1.29 22.28 -22.60
C PRO A 57 -2.10 21.31 -23.47
N LYS A 58 -2.57 20.18 -22.91
CA LYS A 58 -3.37 19.19 -23.64
C LYS A 58 -4.76 19.74 -23.94
N ILE A 59 -5.42 20.32 -22.94
CA ILE A 59 -6.74 20.96 -23.09
C ILE A 59 -6.64 22.13 -24.07
N LYS A 60 -5.62 22.99 -23.91
CA LYS A 60 -5.35 24.12 -24.82
C LYS A 60 -5.26 23.65 -26.28
N THR A 61 -4.40 22.67 -26.54
CA THR A 61 -4.11 22.20 -27.91
C THR A 61 -5.35 21.59 -28.55
N PHE A 62 -6.04 20.73 -27.81
CA PHE A 62 -7.19 20.00 -28.33
C PHE A 62 -8.41 20.92 -28.54
N TYR A 63 -8.66 21.85 -27.61
CA TYR A 63 -9.74 22.82 -27.75
C TYR A 63 -9.51 23.81 -28.90
N LEU A 64 -8.29 24.31 -29.07
CA LEU A 64 -7.91 25.17 -30.21
C LEU A 64 -8.07 24.45 -31.55
N GLN A 65 -7.67 23.19 -31.63
CA GLN A 65 -7.81 22.40 -32.85
C GLN A 65 -9.26 22.31 -33.28
N ILE A 66 -10.16 21.94 -32.37
CA ILE A 66 -11.59 21.76 -32.68
C ILE A 66 -12.25 23.11 -33.03
N LEU A 67 -11.90 24.19 -32.33
CA LEU A 67 -12.39 25.55 -32.67
C LEU A 67 -12.01 25.95 -34.11
N VAL A 68 -10.76 25.72 -34.51
CA VAL A 68 -10.26 26.07 -35.85
C VAL A 68 -10.87 25.17 -36.93
N GLU A 69 -10.95 23.86 -36.70
CA GLU A 69 -11.56 22.91 -37.64
C GLU A 69 -13.05 23.22 -37.85
N ARG A 70 -13.79 23.51 -36.77
CA ARG A 70 -15.19 23.88 -36.85
C ARG A 70 -15.40 25.24 -37.53
N ALA A 71 -14.54 26.22 -37.25
CA ALA A 71 -14.56 27.50 -37.95
C ALA A 71 -14.32 27.34 -39.46
N ASN A 72 -13.37 26.50 -39.87
CA ASN A 72 -13.13 26.20 -41.28
C ASN A 72 -14.33 25.50 -41.93
N ALA A 73 -15.02 24.61 -41.20
CA ALA A 73 -16.23 23.97 -41.70
C ALA A 73 -17.38 24.98 -41.90
N PHE A 74 -17.55 25.96 -41.00
CA PHE A 74 -18.53 27.03 -41.18
C PHE A 74 -18.14 28.00 -42.31
N TYR A 75 -16.85 28.28 -42.45
CA TYR A 75 -16.33 29.08 -43.56
C TYR A 75 -16.62 28.41 -44.92
N ALA A 76 -16.38 27.11 -45.04
CA ALA A 76 -16.72 26.34 -46.25
C ALA A 76 -18.22 26.37 -46.58
N LYS A 77 -19.08 26.49 -45.57
CA LYS A 77 -20.54 26.65 -45.71
C LYS A 77 -20.99 28.10 -45.91
N LYS A 78 -20.07 29.06 -46.05
CA LYS A 78 -20.33 30.52 -46.10
C LYS A 78 -21.08 31.09 -44.89
N GLU A 79 -21.06 30.40 -43.76
CA GLU A 79 -21.61 30.87 -42.48
C GLU A 79 -20.59 31.76 -41.75
N LEU A 80 -20.18 32.86 -42.38
CA LEU A 80 -19.04 33.68 -41.98
C LEU A 80 -19.15 34.26 -40.56
N LYS A 81 -20.36 34.59 -40.09
CA LYS A 81 -20.59 35.09 -38.73
C LYS A 81 -20.23 34.06 -37.65
N LYS A 82 -20.63 32.79 -37.83
CA LYS A 82 -20.33 31.71 -36.87
C LYS A 82 -18.85 31.32 -36.92
N ALA A 83 -18.27 31.31 -38.12
CA ALA A 83 -16.84 31.09 -38.30
C ALA A 83 -16.01 32.17 -37.57
N LEU A 84 -16.41 33.44 -37.67
CA LEU A 84 -15.74 34.55 -37.00
C LEU A 84 -15.81 34.43 -35.48
N GLU A 85 -16.97 34.08 -34.92
CA GLU A 85 -17.16 33.91 -33.47
C GLU A 85 -16.23 32.84 -32.88
N LEU A 86 -16.11 31.68 -33.54
CA LEU A 86 -15.22 30.61 -33.08
C LEU A 86 -13.74 31.01 -33.17
N LEU A 87 -13.35 31.76 -34.21
CA LEU A 87 -11.99 32.28 -34.35
C LEU A 87 -11.66 33.36 -33.31
N GLU A 88 -12.63 34.15 -32.86
CA GLU A 88 -12.44 35.08 -31.75
C GLU A 88 -12.18 34.35 -30.43
N ARG A 89 -12.92 33.28 -30.15
CA ARG A 89 -12.68 32.41 -28.99
C ARG A 89 -11.28 31.79 -29.07
N ALA A 90 -10.88 31.28 -30.23
CA ALA A 90 -9.54 30.73 -30.44
C ALA A 90 -8.43 31.78 -30.24
N ARG A 91 -8.64 33.03 -30.69
CA ARG A 91 -7.68 34.13 -30.52
C ARG A 91 -7.52 34.55 -29.05
N LYS A 92 -8.57 34.45 -28.24
CA LYS A 92 -8.49 34.70 -26.79
C LYS A 92 -7.65 33.64 -26.06
N ILE A 93 -7.76 32.37 -26.48
CA ILE A 93 -7.02 31.25 -25.89
C ILE A 93 -5.54 31.27 -26.29
N ASP A 94 -5.24 31.65 -27.53
CA ASP A 94 -3.85 31.76 -28.00
C ASP A 94 -3.59 32.99 -28.89
N PRO A 95 -3.38 34.17 -28.27
CA PRO A 95 -3.14 35.43 -28.98
C PRO A 95 -1.85 35.43 -29.83
N GLY A 96 -0.93 34.50 -29.58
CA GLY A 96 0.33 34.35 -30.32
C GLY A 96 0.21 33.56 -31.62
N SER A 97 -0.89 32.85 -31.85
CA SER A 97 -1.03 31.95 -33.00
C SER A 97 -1.17 32.70 -34.32
N GLU A 98 -0.11 32.67 -35.12
CA GLU A 98 -0.08 33.27 -36.46
C GLU A 98 -1.12 32.62 -37.40
N ARG A 99 -1.39 31.33 -37.22
CA ARG A 99 -2.40 30.58 -37.98
C ARG A 99 -3.81 31.10 -37.70
N VAL A 100 -4.17 31.29 -36.43
CA VAL A 100 -5.50 31.77 -36.03
C VAL A 100 -5.69 33.24 -36.45
N LYS A 101 -4.65 34.07 -36.34
CA LYS A 101 -4.69 35.48 -36.80
C LYS A 101 -4.99 35.60 -38.30
N LYS A 102 -4.27 34.84 -39.14
CA LYS A 102 -4.49 34.85 -40.59
C LYS A 102 -5.90 34.41 -40.95
N LEU A 103 -6.38 33.32 -40.36
CA LEU A 103 -7.75 32.83 -40.58
C LEU A 103 -8.79 33.86 -40.13
N TYR A 104 -8.61 34.50 -38.97
CA TYR A 104 -9.49 35.55 -38.48
C TYR A 104 -9.59 36.74 -39.44
N GLU A 105 -8.45 37.25 -39.94
CA GLU A 105 -8.45 38.39 -40.87
C GLU A 105 -9.09 38.04 -42.22
N ILE A 106 -8.91 36.82 -42.73
CA ILE A 106 -9.58 36.36 -43.96
C ILE A 106 -11.10 36.38 -43.77
N VAL A 107 -11.61 35.72 -42.74
CA VAL A 107 -13.05 35.64 -42.47
C VAL A 107 -13.65 37.02 -42.19
N LYS A 108 -12.94 37.87 -41.44
CA LYS A 108 -13.37 39.23 -41.10
C LYS A 108 -13.47 40.15 -42.32
N ASN A 109 -12.46 40.13 -43.20
CA ASN A 109 -12.45 40.97 -44.41
C ASN A 109 -13.50 40.51 -45.43
N GLU A 110 -13.86 39.22 -45.44
CA GLU A 110 -14.94 38.70 -46.26
C GLU A 110 -16.32 39.07 -45.72
N LEU A 111 -16.50 39.08 -44.39
CA LEU A 111 -17.76 39.47 -43.75
C LEU A 111 -17.98 41.00 -43.72
N TYR A 112 -16.91 41.77 -43.56
CA TYR A 112 -16.91 43.23 -43.50
C TYR A 112 -15.82 43.79 -44.42
N PRO A 113 -16.05 43.86 -45.74
CA PRO A 113 -15.07 44.43 -46.66
C PRO A 113 -14.79 45.89 -46.29
N PRO A 114 -13.51 46.30 -46.19
CA PRO A 114 -13.16 47.65 -45.78
C PRO A 114 -13.73 48.67 -46.79
N LYS A 115 -14.54 49.63 -46.28
CA LYS A 115 -15.00 50.78 -47.07
C LYS A 115 -13.79 51.58 -47.53
N LYS A 116 -13.70 51.85 -48.85
CA LYS A 116 -12.75 52.81 -49.43
C LYS A 116 -12.88 54.15 -48.71
N ILE A 117 -11.83 54.58 -48.03
CA ILE A 117 -11.68 55.96 -47.60
C ILE A 117 -10.96 56.69 -48.74
N GLU A 118 -11.68 57.62 -49.35
CA GLU A 118 -11.18 58.57 -50.34
C GLU A 118 -10.11 59.49 -49.75
N LYS A 119 -9.13 59.82 -50.59
CA LYS A 119 -8.07 60.79 -50.31
C LYS A 119 -8.68 62.16 -49.99
N LYS A 120 -8.21 62.79 -48.92
CA LYS A 120 -8.12 64.25 -48.82
C LYS A 120 -6.65 64.64 -48.71
N GLU A 121 -6.13 65.11 -49.84
CA GLU A 121 -4.92 65.91 -49.92
C GLU A 121 -5.23 67.30 -49.34
N GLU A 122 -4.44 67.75 -48.37
CA GLU A 122 -4.31 69.18 -48.13
C GLU A 122 -2.91 69.51 -47.61
N LYS A 123 -2.33 70.54 -48.26
CA LYS A 123 -1.23 71.40 -47.83
C LYS A 123 0.20 70.85 -47.94
N LYS A 124 0.83 71.21 -49.07
CA LYS A 124 2.22 71.73 -49.08
C LYS A 124 2.51 72.63 -50.30
N GLU A 125 1.64 73.62 -50.53
CA GLU A 125 2.08 74.88 -51.13
C GLU A 125 3.09 75.54 -50.18
N LYS A 126 4.37 75.39 -50.53
CA LYS A 126 5.59 76.06 -50.01
C LYS A 126 6.86 75.32 -50.45
N ARG A 127 6.74 74.15 -51.11
CA ARG A 127 7.88 73.41 -51.71
C ARG A 127 8.10 73.68 -53.20
N VAL A 128 7.08 74.15 -53.92
CA VAL A 128 7.14 74.33 -55.39
C VAL A 128 8.00 75.54 -55.80
N GLU A 129 8.06 76.60 -54.99
CA GLU A 129 8.93 77.77 -55.22
C GLU A 129 10.44 77.44 -55.07
N LYS A 130 10.78 76.54 -54.14
CA LYS A 130 12.18 76.13 -53.87
C LYS A 130 12.70 75.20 -54.97
N ILE A 131 11.83 74.36 -55.54
CA ILE A 131 12.15 73.46 -56.64
C ILE A 131 12.40 74.26 -57.94
N ARG A 132 11.69 75.37 -58.16
CA ARG A 132 11.91 76.25 -59.33
C ARG A 132 13.27 76.96 -59.28
N LYS A 133 13.69 77.49 -58.13
CA LYS A 133 15.02 78.10 -57.97
C LYS A 133 16.17 77.08 -58.10
N VAL A 134 15.98 75.86 -57.57
CA VAL A 134 16.95 74.77 -57.73
C VAL A 134 17.05 74.32 -59.19
N SER A 135 15.93 74.26 -59.92
CA SER A 135 15.91 73.97 -61.37
C SER A 135 16.68 74.99 -62.20
N GLU A 136 16.52 76.29 -61.91
CA GLU A 136 17.25 77.35 -62.60
C GLU A 136 18.76 77.31 -62.31
N ILE A 137 19.16 77.09 -61.06
CA ILE A 137 20.57 76.91 -60.68
C ILE A 137 21.17 75.68 -61.37
N VAL A 138 20.47 74.53 -61.34
CA VAL A 138 20.91 73.30 -62.03
C VAL A 138 21.04 73.53 -63.54
N SER A 139 20.15 74.31 -64.16
CA SER A 139 20.24 74.63 -65.59
C SER A 139 21.45 75.53 -65.93
N SER A 140 21.81 76.46 -65.04
CA SER A 140 22.95 77.35 -65.20
C SER A 140 24.29 76.63 -65.00
N ILE A 141 24.36 75.69 -64.04
CA ILE A 141 25.50 74.79 -63.82
C ILE A 141 25.67 73.87 -65.03
N ARG A 142 24.58 73.32 -65.57
CA ARG A 142 24.60 72.46 -66.75
C ARG A 142 25.09 73.20 -68.00
N LYS A 143 24.66 74.45 -68.22
CA LYS A 143 25.19 75.31 -69.31
C LYS A 143 26.67 75.66 -69.13
N ARG A 144 27.13 75.87 -67.89
CA ARG A 144 28.54 76.20 -67.59
C ARG A 144 29.45 74.96 -67.72
N GLN A 145 28.95 73.77 -67.39
CA GLN A 145 29.64 72.49 -67.63
C GLN A 145 29.70 72.13 -69.13
N ILE A 146 28.63 72.35 -69.90
CA ILE A 146 28.62 72.09 -71.36
C ILE A 146 29.64 72.97 -72.09
N ARG A 147 29.88 74.22 -71.65
CA ARG A 147 30.96 75.07 -72.21
C ARG A 147 32.37 74.57 -71.88
N LYS A 148 32.60 74.01 -70.68
CA LYS A 148 33.88 73.36 -70.34
C LYS A 148 34.09 72.04 -71.10
N ILE A 149 33.02 71.32 -71.42
CA ILE A 149 33.07 70.07 -72.20
C ILE A 149 33.34 70.34 -73.70
N LYS A 150 32.87 71.47 -74.26
CA LYS A 150 33.12 71.84 -75.66
C LYS A 150 34.57 72.25 -75.98
N GLY A 151 35.42 72.44 -74.98
CA GLY A 151 36.84 72.80 -75.16
C GLY A 151 37.83 71.74 -74.66
N LEU A 152 37.35 70.55 -74.29
CA LEU A 152 38.21 69.46 -73.82
C LEU A 152 38.49 68.49 -74.98
N ASP A 153 39.77 68.29 -75.28
CA ASP A 153 40.23 67.29 -76.26
C ASP A 153 39.64 65.91 -75.94
N ARG A 154 39.14 65.21 -76.96
CA ARG A 154 38.33 63.98 -76.86
C ARG A 154 39.07 62.89 -76.06
N ASP A 155 40.40 62.89 -76.16
CA ASP A 155 41.30 61.99 -75.43
C ASP A 155 41.37 62.28 -73.93
N THR A 156 41.27 63.55 -73.53
CA THR A 156 41.29 63.94 -72.11
C THR A 156 40.00 63.52 -71.41
N PHE A 157 38.86 63.63 -72.09
CA PHE A 157 37.56 63.19 -71.58
C PHE A 157 37.48 61.66 -71.46
N LEU A 158 37.97 60.92 -72.46
CA LEU A 158 38.05 59.45 -72.43
C LEU A 158 38.99 58.94 -71.33
N LYS A 159 40.12 59.62 -71.06
CA LYS A 159 41.01 59.29 -69.93
C LYS A 159 40.35 59.49 -68.57
N ILE A 160 39.56 60.54 -68.39
CA ILE A 160 38.84 60.79 -67.12
C ILE A 160 37.74 59.76 -66.91
N ILE A 161 36.98 59.39 -67.95
CA ILE A 161 35.97 58.32 -67.87
C ILE A 161 36.64 56.98 -67.54
N LYS A 162 37.70 56.59 -68.25
CA LYS A 162 38.46 55.36 -67.94
C LYS A 162 38.96 55.34 -66.50
N LYS A 163 39.53 56.44 -66.02
CA LYS A 163 40.02 56.53 -64.63
C LYS A 163 38.88 56.43 -63.61
N SER A 164 37.74 57.04 -63.88
CA SER A 164 36.53 56.94 -63.04
C SER A 164 35.94 55.52 -63.06
N ASP A 165 35.95 54.84 -64.19
CA ASP A 165 35.45 53.47 -64.31
C ASP A 165 36.41 52.47 -63.64
N GLU A 166 37.72 52.65 -63.78
CA GLU A 166 38.75 51.90 -63.05
C GLU A 166 38.64 52.08 -61.53
N GLU A 167 38.37 53.31 -61.05
CA GLU A 167 38.15 53.60 -59.63
C GLU A 167 36.86 52.94 -59.11
N ARG A 168 35.78 52.93 -59.90
CA ARG A 168 34.54 52.22 -59.57
C ARG A 168 34.74 50.71 -59.53
N GLU A 169 35.45 50.14 -60.49
CA GLU A 169 35.74 48.70 -60.52
C GLU A 169 36.60 48.27 -59.33
N LYS A 170 37.60 49.08 -58.94
CA LYS A 170 38.39 48.87 -57.71
C LYS A 170 37.52 48.95 -56.45
N LEU A 171 36.55 49.87 -56.41
CA LEU A 171 35.65 50.01 -55.27
C LEU A 171 34.68 48.81 -55.17
N LEU A 172 34.13 48.38 -56.31
CA LEU A 172 33.26 47.20 -56.39
C LEU A 172 34.00 45.94 -55.96
N LYS A 173 35.24 45.72 -56.44
CA LYS A 173 36.09 44.60 -56.00
C LYS A 173 36.32 44.61 -54.47
N ARG A 174 36.62 45.76 -53.87
CA ARG A 174 36.75 45.86 -52.39
C ARG A 174 35.44 45.57 -51.66
N ILE A 175 34.30 45.95 -52.22
CA ILE A 175 32.99 45.68 -51.62
C ILE A 175 32.66 44.19 -51.73
N GLU A 176 32.89 43.57 -52.88
CA GLU A 176 32.72 42.13 -53.10
C GLU A 176 33.64 41.31 -52.17
N GLU A 177 34.92 41.71 -52.03
CA GLU A 177 35.85 41.09 -51.09
C GLU A 177 35.35 41.17 -49.63
N LYS A 178 34.85 42.34 -49.21
CA LYS A 178 34.28 42.51 -47.86
C LYS A 178 33.00 41.72 -47.65
N ILE A 179 32.13 41.64 -48.66
CA ILE A 179 30.90 40.82 -48.60
C ILE A 179 31.28 39.35 -48.49
N ALA A 180 32.23 38.87 -49.31
CA ALA A 180 32.71 37.49 -49.25
C ALA A 180 33.37 37.16 -47.89
N GLU A 181 34.14 38.09 -47.32
CA GLU A 181 34.71 37.94 -45.97
C GLU A 181 33.60 37.86 -44.91
N PHE A 182 32.58 38.71 -45.00
CA PHE A 182 31.45 38.73 -44.08
C PHE A 182 30.63 37.44 -44.17
N GLU A 183 30.33 36.95 -45.38
CA GLU A 183 29.63 35.68 -45.59
C GLU A 183 30.43 34.49 -45.02
N LYS A 184 31.75 34.48 -45.22
CA LYS A 184 32.63 33.43 -44.69
C LYS A 184 32.66 33.46 -43.16
N LYS A 185 32.66 34.65 -42.57
CA LYS A 185 32.58 34.85 -41.12
C LYS A 185 31.22 34.45 -40.56
N GLN A 186 30.13 34.81 -41.24
CA GLN A 186 28.76 34.43 -40.86
C GLN A 186 28.55 32.91 -40.89
N LYS A 187 29.03 32.23 -41.94
CA LYS A 187 29.00 30.75 -42.04
C LYS A 187 29.78 30.07 -40.90
N ARG A 188 30.92 30.62 -40.49
CA ARG A 188 31.68 30.10 -39.33
C ARG A 188 30.91 30.28 -38.02
N TYR A 189 30.32 31.45 -37.77
CA TYR A 189 29.51 31.67 -36.56
C TYR A 189 28.28 30.77 -36.49
N SER A 190 27.57 30.57 -37.62
CA SER A 190 26.43 29.63 -37.64
C SER A 190 26.87 28.19 -37.37
N LEU A 191 28.04 27.78 -37.86
CA LEU A 191 28.58 26.44 -37.59
C LEU A 191 28.93 26.25 -36.10
N TYR A 192 29.59 27.23 -35.48
CA TYR A 192 29.90 27.16 -34.03
C TYR A 192 28.65 27.18 -33.17
N MET A 193 27.61 27.94 -33.55
CA MET A 193 26.32 27.93 -32.87
C MET A 193 25.65 26.55 -32.94
N ILE A 194 25.61 25.91 -34.11
CA ILE A 194 25.03 24.57 -34.28
C ILE A 194 25.81 23.54 -33.46
N LEU A 195 27.14 23.56 -33.53
CA LEU A 195 28.00 22.66 -32.74
C LEU A 195 27.83 22.87 -31.23
N GLY A 196 27.70 24.13 -30.79
CA GLY A 196 27.44 24.47 -29.38
C GLY A 196 26.09 23.96 -28.88
N VAL A 197 25.03 24.09 -29.70
CA VAL A 197 23.69 23.57 -29.36
C VAL A 197 23.69 22.05 -29.32
N ILE A 198 24.30 21.38 -30.30
CA ILE A 198 24.42 19.90 -30.32
C ILE A 198 25.22 19.41 -29.10
N GLY A 199 26.33 20.07 -28.78
CA GLY A 199 27.13 19.75 -27.59
C GLY A 199 26.33 19.95 -26.29
N GLY A 200 25.62 21.07 -26.16
CA GLY A 200 24.78 21.36 -24.99
C GLY A 200 23.66 20.34 -24.80
N VAL A 201 22.95 20.00 -25.89
CA VAL A 201 21.89 18.96 -25.86
C VAL A 201 22.48 17.60 -25.52
N GLY A 202 23.64 17.24 -26.07
CA GLY A 202 24.33 15.98 -25.77
C GLY A 202 24.68 15.87 -24.28
N ILE A 203 25.21 16.93 -23.68
CA ILE A 203 25.53 16.97 -22.24
C ILE A 203 24.26 16.79 -21.40
N ILE A 204 23.17 17.49 -21.72
CA ILE A 204 21.90 17.36 -21.01
C ILE A 204 21.36 15.93 -21.10
N LEU A 205 21.42 15.30 -22.28
CA LEU A 205 20.99 13.92 -22.47
C LEU A 205 21.84 12.94 -21.65
N VAL A 206 23.16 13.14 -21.55
CA VAL A 206 24.03 12.33 -20.69
C VAL A 206 23.65 12.48 -19.21
N PHE A 207 23.36 13.70 -18.74
CA PHE A 207 22.90 13.93 -17.37
C PHE A 207 21.55 13.29 -17.09
N ILE A 208 20.60 13.40 -18.03
CA ILE A 208 19.29 12.73 -17.93
C ILE A 208 19.48 11.22 -17.86
N PHE A 209 20.29 10.64 -18.76
CA PHE A 209 20.58 9.21 -18.77
C PHE A 209 21.26 8.74 -17.48
N ALA A 210 22.24 9.50 -16.96
CA ALA A 210 22.90 9.21 -15.69
C ALA A 210 21.92 9.26 -14.50
N TYR A 211 21.05 10.28 -14.47
CA TYR A 211 20.02 10.43 -13.44
C TYR A 211 19.02 9.27 -13.45
N PHE A 212 18.54 8.87 -14.63
CA PHE A 212 17.62 7.74 -14.77
C PHE A 212 18.28 6.41 -14.36
N ASN A 213 19.53 6.15 -14.79
CA ASN A 213 20.26 4.96 -14.38
C ASN A 213 20.50 4.89 -12.86
N PHE A 214 20.83 6.02 -12.23
CA PHE A 214 20.98 6.08 -10.77
C PHE A 214 19.67 5.77 -10.04
N LYS A 215 18.55 6.31 -10.54
CA LYS A 215 17.22 6.07 -9.97
C LYS A 215 16.75 4.63 -10.19
N LEU A 216 17.09 4.01 -11.33
CA LEU A 216 16.81 2.60 -11.63
C LEU A 216 17.58 1.68 -10.68
N LYS A 217 18.88 1.87 -10.50
CA LYS A 217 19.69 1.09 -9.55
C LYS A 217 19.16 1.15 -8.12
N LYS A 218 18.73 2.33 -7.67
CA LYS A 218 18.15 2.49 -6.32
C LYS A 218 16.81 1.75 -6.17
N ARG A 219 15.99 1.71 -7.23
CA ARG A 219 14.73 0.95 -7.26
C ARG A 219 14.99 -0.55 -7.28
N GLU A 220 15.95 -1.02 -8.08
CA GLU A 220 16.36 -2.42 -8.13
C GLU A 220 16.85 -2.91 -6.76
N ALA A 221 17.73 -2.15 -6.09
CA ALA A 221 18.20 -2.48 -4.74
C ALA A 221 17.05 -2.55 -3.72
N PHE A 222 16.06 -1.66 -3.84
CA PHE A 222 14.87 -1.70 -2.99
C PHE A 222 14.00 -2.94 -3.26
N ILE A 223 13.81 -3.31 -4.53
CA ILE A 223 13.04 -4.49 -4.92
C ILE A 223 13.74 -5.78 -4.46
N VAL A 224 15.06 -5.88 -4.64
CA VAL A 224 15.85 -7.04 -4.18
C VAL A 224 15.75 -7.19 -2.66
N LYS A 225 15.87 -6.09 -1.90
CA LYS A 225 15.71 -6.14 -0.44
C LYS A 225 14.32 -6.62 -0.02
N GLN A 226 13.26 -6.15 -0.70
CA GLN A 226 11.90 -6.62 -0.44
C GLN A 226 11.72 -8.10 -0.79
N GLN A 227 12.34 -8.57 -1.87
CA GLN A 227 12.33 -9.98 -2.24
C GLN A 227 13.08 -10.86 -1.23
N GLU A 228 14.22 -10.41 -0.70
CA GLU A 228 14.96 -11.11 0.36
C GLU A 228 14.14 -11.20 1.66
N GLU A 229 13.50 -10.10 2.07
CA GLU A 229 12.59 -10.10 3.23
C GLU A 229 11.43 -11.08 3.02
N LEU A 230 10.81 -11.09 1.85
CA LEU A 230 9.75 -12.03 1.50
C LEU A 230 10.26 -13.49 1.50
N MET A 231 11.44 -13.74 0.93
CA MET A 231 12.08 -15.06 0.92
C MET A 231 12.36 -15.56 2.33
N ASN A 232 12.85 -14.70 3.22
CA ASN A 232 13.09 -15.06 4.62
C ASN A 232 11.79 -15.43 5.36
N ILE A 233 10.70 -14.72 5.09
CA ILE A 233 9.38 -15.06 5.64
C ILE A 233 8.90 -16.42 5.11
N ILE A 234 9.04 -16.67 3.80
CA ILE A 234 8.66 -17.94 3.16
C ILE A 234 9.51 -19.10 3.71
N LEU A 235 10.81 -18.92 3.87
CA LEU A 235 11.69 -19.94 4.44
C LEU A 235 11.32 -20.24 5.90
N LYS A 236 11.17 -19.21 6.75
CA LYS A 236 10.76 -19.39 8.15
C LYS A 236 9.41 -20.09 8.28
N THR A 237 8.43 -19.70 7.46
CA THR A 237 7.11 -20.36 7.46
C THR A 237 7.20 -21.79 6.96
N SER A 238 8.00 -22.08 5.93
CA SER A 238 8.21 -23.44 5.43
C SER A 238 8.87 -24.36 6.46
N GLU A 239 9.84 -23.83 7.22
CA GLU A 239 10.53 -24.56 8.27
C GLU A 239 9.60 -24.81 9.46
N ALA A 240 8.86 -23.78 9.88
CA ALA A 240 7.83 -23.90 10.91
C ALA A 240 6.75 -24.93 10.52
N LEU A 241 6.31 -24.96 9.26
CA LEU A 241 5.33 -25.93 8.76
C LEU A 241 5.89 -27.35 8.73
N LYS A 242 7.17 -27.53 8.35
CA LYS A 242 7.84 -28.85 8.39
C LYS A 242 7.96 -29.35 9.83
N LYS A 243 8.39 -28.50 10.76
CA LYS A 243 8.47 -28.83 12.19
C LYS A 243 7.09 -29.15 12.76
N GLY A 244 6.08 -28.31 12.49
CA GLY A 244 4.71 -28.56 12.92
C GLY A 244 4.15 -29.88 12.39
N ARG A 245 4.41 -30.22 11.13
CA ARG A 245 4.02 -31.52 10.57
C ARG A 245 4.71 -32.69 11.27
N ALA A 246 5.99 -32.56 11.61
CA ALA A 246 6.71 -33.58 12.37
C ALA A 246 6.11 -33.77 13.76
N LEU A 247 5.78 -32.68 14.47
CA LEU A 247 5.12 -32.73 15.77
C LEU A 247 3.72 -33.38 15.72
N LEU A 248 3.04 -33.30 14.58
CA LEU A 248 1.71 -33.90 14.38
C LEU A 248 1.77 -35.35 13.86
N SER A 249 2.95 -35.85 13.50
CA SER A 249 3.16 -37.21 12.98
C SER A 249 3.80 -38.09 14.06
N PRO A 250 3.36 -39.35 14.26
CA PRO A 250 3.97 -40.20 15.28
C PRO A 250 5.41 -40.57 14.91
N GLU A 251 6.35 -40.43 15.86
CA GLU A 251 7.74 -40.88 15.70
C GLU A 251 7.88 -42.41 15.63
N ASN A 252 6.84 -43.18 16.01
CA ASN A 252 6.75 -44.63 15.83
C ASN A 252 5.27 -45.09 15.81
N PRO A 253 4.72 -45.51 14.66
CA PRO A 253 3.35 -46.00 14.59
C PRO A 253 3.28 -47.46 15.08
N VAL A 254 3.27 -47.65 16.40
CA VAL A 254 2.92 -48.96 16.98
C VAL A 254 1.40 -49.09 16.97
N GLY A 255 0.82 -49.51 15.83
CA GLY A 255 -0.57 -49.95 15.65
C GLY A 255 -1.68 -48.92 15.92
N ASN A 256 -2.56 -48.67 14.94
CA ASN A 256 -3.78 -47.83 15.07
C ASN A 256 -3.64 -46.56 15.95
N SER A 257 -2.48 -45.89 15.93
CA SER A 257 -2.27 -44.66 16.67
C SER A 257 -2.92 -43.52 15.91
N VAL A 258 -4.04 -43.01 16.44
CA VAL A 258 -4.65 -41.77 15.95
C VAL A 258 -3.65 -40.65 16.17
N SER A 259 -3.28 -39.96 15.09
CA SER A 259 -2.33 -38.85 15.16
C SER A 259 -2.96 -37.64 15.85
N ILE A 260 -2.13 -36.79 16.48
CA ILE A 260 -2.60 -35.52 17.03
C ILE A 260 -3.31 -34.69 15.94
N GLY A 261 -2.78 -34.71 14.71
CA GLY A 261 -3.39 -34.05 13.55
C GLY A 261 -4.82 -34.51 13.28
N GLU A 262 -5.10 -35.80 13.38
CA GLU A 262 -6.45 -36.35 13.23
C GLU A 262 -7.37 -35.91 14.37
N LEU A 263 -6.88 -35.93 15.62
CA LEU A 263 -7.66 -35.55 16.79
C LEU A 263 -8.10 -34.08 16.74
N ILE A 264 -7.20 -33.17 16.42
CA ILE A 264 -7.47 -31.73 16.42
C ILE A 264 -8.37 -31.28 15.26
N HIS A 265 -8.52 -32.10 14.22
CA HIS A 265 -9.42 -31.85 13.09
C HIS A 265 -10.73 -32.64 13.15
N ASP A 266 -10.96 -33.41 14.22
CA ASP A 266 -12.16 -34.22 14.36
C ASP A 266 -13.45 -33.36 14.42
N PRO A 267 -14.54 -33.76 13.75
CA PRO A 267 -15.81 -33.01 13.83
C PRO A 267 -16.37 -32.96 15.27
N ASN A 268 -16.07 -33.94 16.11
CA ASN A 268 -16.50 -33.99 17.50
C ASN A 268 -15.63 -33.06 18.37
N PRO A 269 -16.21 -32.03 19.00
CA PRO A 269 -15.46 -31.09 19.81
C PRO A 269 -14.79 -31.73 21.04
N ARG A 270 -15.30 -32.85 21.55
CA ARG A 270 -14.64 -33.57 22.65
C ARG A 270 -13.32 -34.20 22.19
N VAL A 271 -13.29 -34.74 20.97
CA VAL A 271 -12.09 -35.35 20.39
C VAL A 271 -11.07 -34.26 20.06
N ARG A 272 -11.50 -33.12 19.50
CA ARG A 272 -10.61 -31.96 19.31
C ARG A 272 -10.03 -31.43 20.60
N ALA A 273 -10.86 -31.23 21.63
CA ALA A 273 -10.40 -30.76 22.93
C ALA A 273 -9.37 -31.72 23.54
N ARG A 274 -9.55 -33.03 23.34
CA ARG A 274 -8.59 -34.05 23.74
C ARG A 274 -7.29 -33.98 22.94
N GLY A 275 -7.36 -33.74 21.63
CA GLY A 275 -6.18 -33.49 20.81
C GLY A 275 -5.34 -32.33 21.32
N ILE A 276 -5.98 -31.23 21.74
CA ILE A 276 -5.30 -30.07 22.33
C ILE A 276 -4.70 -30.39 23.69
N GLU A 277 -5.37 -31.18 24.54
CA GLU A 277 -4.79 -31.65 25.82
C GLU A 277 -3.51 -32.48 25.59
N ILE A 278 -3.51 -33.34 24.57
CA ILE A 278 -2.33 -34.12 24.20
C ILE A 278 -1.23 -33.19 23.68
N MET A 279 -1.57 -32.18 22.85
CA MET A 279 -0.60 -31.15 22.45
C MET A 279 -0.02 -30.39 23.65
N GLU A 280 -0.85 -30.04 24.65
CA GLU A 280 -0.39 -29.39 25.88
C GLU A 280 0.61 -30.26 26.65
N ALA A 281 0.36 -31.56 26.75
CA ALA A 281 1.21 -32.48 27.49
C ALA A 281 2.50 -32.84 26.73
N GLU A 282 2.40 -33.12 25.43
CA GLU A 282 3.51 -33.67 24.65
C GLU A 282 4.37 -32.59 23.98
N LEU A 283 3.74 -31.52 23.46
CA LEU A 283 4.46 -30.54 22.65
C LEU A 283 4.94 -29.36 23.48
N VAL A 284 4.18 -28.94 24.49
CA VAL A 284 4.50 -27.72 25.24
C VAL A 284 5.56 -27.94 26.32
N GLU A 285 5.69 -29.15 26.86
CA GLU A 285 6.64 -29.44 27.94
C GLU A 285 8.06 -29.80 27.44
N GLY A 286 8.25 -30.05 26.14
CA GLY A 286 9.52 -30.56 25.59
C GLY A 286 10.15 -29.79 24.43
N VAL A 287 9.57 -28.69 23.94
CA VAL A 287 9.97 -28.07 22.67
C VAL A 287 10.48 -26.63 22.83
N GLU A 288 11.60 -26.32 22.16
CA GLU A 288 12.23 -24.98 22.16
C GLU A 288 11.49 -23.97 21.26
N ASP A 289 10.85 -24.43 20.19
CA ASP A 289 10.28 -23.61 19.11
C ASP A 289 8.83 -23.17 19.42
N LYS A 290 8.67 -22.33 20.46
CA LYS A 290 7.38 -21.81 20.96
C LYS A 290 6.53 -21.16 19.87
N GLU A 291 7.16 -20.53 18.86
CA GLU A 291 6.46 -19.86 17.76
C GLU A 291 5.66 -20.84 16.89
N VAL A 292 6.18 -22.06 16.70
CA VAL A 292 5.48 -23.12 15.93
C VAL A 292 4.24 -23.57 16.69
N ILE A 293 4.37 -23.81 18.00
CA ILE A 293 3.26 -24.25 18.84
C ILE A 293 2.17 -23.19 18.91
N GLU A 294 2.55 -21.91 19.07
CA GLU A 294 1.58 -20.81 19.06
C GLU A 294 0.77 -20.78 17.74
N LYS A 295 1.44 -20.92 16.59
CA LYS A 295 0.76 -20.99 15.28
C LYS A 295 -0.15 -22.20 15.13
N LEU A 296 0.21 -23.34 15.74
CA LEU A 296 -0.64 -24.55 15.73
C LEU A 296 -1.88 -24.40 16.61
N LEU A 297 -1.78 -23.68 17.73
CA LEU A 297 -2.90 -23.44 18.65
C LEU A 297 -3.86 -22.34 18.17
N GLU A 298 -3.37 -21.39 17.37
CA GLU A 298 -4.11 -20.23 16.85
C GLU A 298 -5.53 -20.55 16.36
N PRO A 299 -5.76 -21.56 15.49
CA PRO A 299 -7.09 -21.79 14.93
C PRO A 299 -8.13 -22.21 15.98
N PHE A 300 -7.67 -22.74 17.11
CA PHE A 300 -8.52 -23.24 18.19
C PHE A 300 -8.90 -22.14 19.19
N LEU A 301 -8.22 -20.99 19.17
CA LEU A 301 -8.59 -19.81 19.95
C LEU A 301 -9.90 -19.18 19.49
N GLU A 302 -10.42 -19.56 18.32
CA GLU A 302 -11.72 -19.10 17.80
C GLU A 302 -12.72 -20.26 17.60
N ASP A 303 -12.46 -21.45 18.15
CA ASP A 303 -13.37 -22.59 18.02
C ASP A 303 -14.74 -22.27 18.67
N LYS A 304 -15.82 -22.65 17.98
CA LYS A 304 -17.20 -22.44 18.44
C LYS A 304 -17.48 -23.17 19.76
N ASN A 305 -16.75 -24.25 20.05
CA ASN A 305 -16.88 -25.00 21.27
C ASN A 305 -16.01 -24.41 22.38
N ASN A 306 -16.65 -24.01 23.48
CA ASN A 306 -15.99 -23.40 24.64
C ASN A 306 -14.89 -24.28 25.27
N ARG A 307 -14.99 -25.61 25.22
CA ARG A 307 -13.96 -26.51 25.79
C ARG A 307 -12.70 -26.52 24.95
N VAL A 308 -12.86 -26.62 23.63
CA VAL A 308 -11.73 -26.59 22.68
C VAL A 308 -10.97 -25.27 22.85
N ARG A 309 -11.69 -24.15 22.88
CA ARG A 309 -11.11 -22.83 23.07
C ARG A 309 -10.42 -22.65 24.43
N ALA A 310 -11.02 -23.11 25.52
CA ALA A 310 -10.40 -23.05 26.85
C ALA A 310 -9.13 -23.91 26.96
N ASN A 311 -9.14 -25.12 26.39
CA ASN A 311 -7.96 -25.98 26.35
C ASN A 311 -6.85 -25.33 25.51
N ALA A 312 -7.20 -24.69 24.38
CA ALA A 312 -6.24 -23.94 23.56
C ALA A 312 -5.61 -22.79 24.33
N CYS A 313 -6.40 -22.02 25.09
CA CYS A 313 -5.90 -20.94 25.94
C CYS A 313 -4.98 -21.47 27.05
N LYS A 314 -5.34 -22.59 27.69
CA LYS A 314 -4.51 -23.24 28.72
C LYS A 314 -3.15 -23.67 28.16
N ALA A 315 -3.16 -24.31 26.99
CA ALA A 315 -1.93 -24.71 26.30
C ALA A 315 -1.09 -23.49 25.86
N LEU A 316 -1.74 -22.47 25.31
CA LEU A 316 -1.09 -21.23 24.88
C LEU A 316 -0.45 -20.49 26.05
N TYR A 317 -1.06 -20.51 27.23
CA TYR A 317 -0.54 -19.79 28.39
C TYR A 317 0.89 -20.22 28.76
N LYS A 318 1.23 -21.51 28.62
CA LYS A 318 2.57 -22.04 28.90
C LYS A 318 3.65 -21.44 27.97
N ILE A 319 3.29 -21.00 26.76
CA ILE A 319 4.23 -20.45 25.77
C ILE A 319 4.12 -18.92 25.61
N ASN A 320 2.91 -18.37 25.69
CA ASN A 320 2.57 -16.96 25.53
C ASN A 320 1.44 -16.57 26.52
N PRO A 321 1.80 -16.28 27.79
CA PRO A 321 0.84 -15.93 28.84
C PRO A 321 -0.06 -14.73 28.50
N GLU A 322 0.52 -13.67 27.93
CA GLU A 322 -0.22 -12.42 27.64
C GLU A 322 -1.38 -12.69 26.68
N ARG A 323 -1.09 -13.38 25.57
CA ARG A 323 -2.09 -13.67 24.55
C ARG A 323 -3.19 -14.60 25.07
N ALA A 324 -2.82 -15.61 25.86
CA ALA A 324 -3.79 -16.50 26.48
C ALA A 324 -4.74 -15.74 27.42
N LEU A 325 -4.21 -14.84 28.24
CA LEU A 325 -5.03 -14.03 29.15
C LEU A 325 -5.96 -13.07 28.40
N GLU A 326 -5.49 -12.43 27.31
CA GLU A 326 -6.34 -11.61 26.45
C GLU A 326 -7.54 -12.38 25.91
N GLU A 327 -7.33 -13.60 25.41
CA GLU A 327 -8.42 -14.45 24.91
C GLU A 327 -9.36 -14.93 26.01
N LEU A 328 -8.83 -15.28 27.19
CA LEU A 328 -9.66 -15.66 28.33
C LEU A 328 -10.54 -14.51 28.83
N ILE A 329 -10.05 -13.27 28.81
CA ILE A 329 -10.84 -12.07 29.10
C ILE A 329 -11.95 -11.85 28.06
N LYS A 330 -11.70 -12.16 26.78
CA LYS A 330 -12.77 -12.11 25.76
C LYS A 330 -13.82 -13.19 26.02
N MET A 331 -13.39 -14.40 26.37
CA MET A 331 -14.29 -15.50 26.70
C MET A 331 -15.14 -15.22 27.95
N SER A 332 -14.59 -14.55 28.97
CA SER A 332 -15.34 -14.19 30.19
C SER A 332 -16.46 -13.19 29.93
N LYS A 333 -16.37 -12.41 28.85
CA LYS A 333 -17.37 -11.40 28.43
C LYS A 333 -18.32 -11.90 27.35
N SER A 334 -18.30 -13.20 27.03
CA SER A 334 -19.14 -13.78 25.99
C SER A 334 -20.62 -13.78 26.37
N GLY A 335 -21.50 -13.61 25.37
CA GLY A 335 -22.94 -13.80 25.54
C GLY A 335 -23.33 -15.28 25.77
N ASP A 336 -22.47 -16.24 25.40
CA ASP A 336 -22.66 -17.65 25.74
C ASP A 336 -22.13 -17.95 27.15
N LYS A 337 -23.05 -18.31 28.05
CA LYS A 337 -22.71 -18.68 29.43
C LYS A 337 -21.68 -19.79 29.52
N TRP A 338 -21.67 -20.77 28.61
CA TRP A 338 -20.72 -21.88 28.67
C TRP A 338 -19.31 -21.43 28.29
N MET A 339 -19.18 -20.39 27.46
CA MET A 339 -17.91 -19.74 27.19
C MET A 339 -17.38 -19.03 28.44
N ARG A 340 -18.26 -18.33 29.18
CA ARG A 340 -17.90 -17.70 30.47
C ARG A 340 -17.50 -18.73 31.53
N VAL A 341 -18.25 -19.84 31.65
CA VAL A 341 -17.89 -20.97 32.52
C VAL A 341 -16.50 -21.52 32.17
N SER A 342 -16.22 -21.76 30.89
CA SER A 342 -14.94 -22.34 30.47
C SER A 342 -13.78 -21.36 30.64
N SER A 343 -14.01 -20.04 30.49
CA SER A 343 -13.04 -19.01 30.87
C SER A 343 -12.71 -19.05 32.36
N ALA A 344 -13.74 -19.04 33.22
CA ALA A 344 -13.55 -19.13 34.67
C ALA A 344 -12.80 -20.40 35.07
N TRP A 345 -13.13 -21.54 34.46
CA TRP A 345 -12.39 -22.79 34.66
C TRP A 345 -10.92 -22.65 34.28
N CYS A 346 -10.63 -22.11 33.09
CA CYS A 346 -9.26 -21.99 32.59
C CYS A 346 -8.39 -21.06 33.46
N PHE A 347 -8.91 -19.92 33.92
CA PHE A 347 -8.20 -19.06 34.89
C PHE A 347 -7.87 -19.82 36.18
N GLY A 348 -8.77 -20.68 36.66
CA GLY A 348 -8.54 -21.53 37.82
C GLY A 348 -7.52 -22.65 37.58
N GLU A 349 -7.42 -23.17 36.36
CA GLU A 349 -6.39 -24.16 35.99
C GLU A 349 -5.00 -23.52 35.87
N ILE A 350 -4.93 -22.34 35.26
CA ILE A 350 -3.69 -21.59 35.04
C ILE A 350 -3.12 -21.05 36.36
N CYS A 351 -3.99 -20.65 37.30
CA CYS A 351 -3.62 -20.10 38.60
C CYS A 351 -2.72 -18.85 38.54
N ASP A 352 -2.87 -18.03 37.50
CA ASP A 352 -2.25 -16.71 37.42
C ASP A 352 -3.09 -15.68 38.19
N LEU A 353 -2.44 -14.93 39.09
CA LEU A 353 -3.08 -13.92 39.92
C LEU A 353 -3.71 -12.78 39.09
N ARG A 354 -3.25 -12.54 37.86
CA ARG A 354 -3.86 -11.58 36.93
C ARG A 354 -5.30 -11.93 36.55
N GLY A 355 -5.70 -13.20 36.70
CA GLY A 355 -7.07 -13.65 36.49
C GLY A 355 -8.03 -13.35 37.64
N VAL A 356 -7.53 -13.00 38.84
CA VAL A 356 -8.37 -12.80 40.03
C VAL A 356 -9.44 -11.72 39.84
N PRO A 357 -9.13 -10.51 39.31
CA PRO A 357 -10.17 -9.49 39.10
C PRO A 357 -11.27 -9.94 38.15
N VAL A 358 -10.94 -10.76 37.14
CA VAL A 358 -11.92 -11.30 36.19
C VAL A 358 -12.81 -12.33 36.88
N LEU A 359 -12.23 -13.22 37.67
CA LEU A 359 -12.99 -14.20 38.44
C LEU A 359 -13.90 -13.54 39.49
N GLU A 360 -13.45 -12.48 40.17
CA GLU A 360 -14.27 -11.69 41.09
C GLU A 360 -15.46 -11.01 40.40
N GLU A 361 -15.32 -10.60 39.13
CA GLU A 361 -16.45 -10.11 38.34
C GLU A 361 -17.43 -11.24 38.01
N LEU A 362 -16.92 -12.41 37.63
CA LEU A 362 -17.73 -13.58 37.29
C LEU A 362 -18.45 -14.21 38.49
N THR A 363 -18.04 -13.95 39.75
CA THR A 363 -18.83 -14.36 40.92
C THR A 363 -20.15 -13.58 41.03
N LYS A 364 -20.30 -12.47 40.31
CA LYS A 364 -21.50 -11.64 40.25
C LYS A 364 -22.31 -11.86 38.95
N ASP A 365 -21.94 -12.86 38.16
CA ASP A 365 -22.61 -13.17 36.89
C ASP A 365 -24.09 -13.53 37.07
N GLU A 366 -24.91 -13.26 36.06
CA GLU A 366 -26.32 -13.59 36.05
C GLU A 366 -26.58 -15.11 36.14
N ASP A 367 -25.70 -15.96 35.57
CA ASP A 367 -25.87 -17.41 35.54
C ASP A 367 -25.14 -18.10 36.69
N ASP A 368 -25.89 -18.94 37.41
CA ASP A 368 -25.44 -19.69 38.58
C ASP A 368 -24.23 -20.60 38.28
N HIS A 369 -24.11 -21.17 37.07
CA HIS A 369 -22.99 -22.02 36.72
C HIS A 369 -21.70 -21.21 36.57
N VAL A 370 -21.80 -19.98 36.07
CA VAL A 370 -20.67 -19.07 35.92
C VAL A 370 -20.20 -18.63 37.31
N ARG A 371 -21.12 -18.14 38.16
CA ARG A 371 -20.81 -17.76 39.55
C ARG A 371 -20.12 -18.89 40.30
N LYS A 372 -20.68 -20.09 40.20
CA LYS A 372 -20.14 -21.29 40.82
C LYS A 372 -18.74 -21.64 40.35
N ARG A 373 -18.53 -21.62 39.03
CA ARG A 373 -17.21 -21.95 38.48
C ARG A 373 -16.17 -20.92 38.90
N ALA A 374 -16.53 -19.63 38.91
CA ALA A 374 -15.64 -18.57 39.34
C ALA A 374 -15.20 -18.75 40.81
N LEU A 375 -16.14 -19.07 41.71
CA LEU A 375 -15.83 -19.35 43.12
C LEU A 375 -14.89 -20.55 43.29
N ILE A 376 -15.15 -21.66 42.58
CA ILE A 376 -14.27 -22.84 42.61
C ILE A 376 -12.85 -22.48 42.14
N SER A 377 -12.74 -21.66 41.10
CA SER A 377 -11.45 -21.22 40.56
C SER A 377 -10.71 -20.28 41.53
N LEU A 378 -11.41 -19.35 42.18
CA LEU A 378 -10.82 -18.48 43.22
C LEU A 378 -10.32 -19.31 44.42
N TYR A 379 -11.13 -20.26 44.90
CA TYR A 379 -10.73 -21.18 45.97
C TYR A 379 -9.48 -21.99 45.59
N ARG A 380 -9.41 -22.46 44.35
CA ARG A 380 -8.24 -23.17 43.84
C ARG A 380 -6.99 -22.28 43.81
N ILE A 381 -7.10 -21.06 43.31
CA ILE A 381 -6.00 -20.08 43.30
C ILE A 381 -5.54 -19.81 44.74
N ARG A 382 -6.48 -19.51 45.64
CA ARG A 382 -6.21 -19.24 47.06
C ARG A 382 -5.40 -20.35 47.72
N ASN A 383 -5.75 -21.61 47.45
CA ASN A 383 -5.05 -22.77 48.03
C ASN A 383 -3.73 -23.11 47.34
N LEU A 384 -3.64 -23.04 46.00
CA LEU A 384 -2.42 -23.38 45.27
C LEU A 384 -1.35 -22.28 45.33
N LYS A 385 -1.76 -21.03 45.45
CA LYS A 385 -0.89 -19.85 45.52
C LYS A 385 -0.78 -19.26 46.92
N GLU A 386 -1.16 -20.00 47.96
CA GLU A 386 -1.20 -19.52 49.34
C GLU A 386 0.10 -18.81 49.76
N LYS A 387 1.27 -19.30 49.36
CA LYS A 387 2.57 -18.69 49.71
C LYS A 387 2.90 -17.44 48.90
N ASP A 388 2.36 -17.31 47.70
CA ASP A 388 2.66 -16.24 46.74
C ASP A 388 1.68 -15.05 46.91
N LEU A 389 0.59 -15.22 47.64
CA LEU A 389 -0.45 -14.20 47.84
C LEU A 389 -0.05 -13.19 48.92
N SER A 390 -0.24 -11.89 48.63
CA SER A 390 -0.16 -10.84 49.64
C SER A 390 -1.28 -11.00 50.68
N LYS A 391 -1.06 -10.51 51.91
CA LYS A 391 -2.07 -10.57 52.97
C LYS A 391 -3.39 -9.91 52.52
N GLU A 392 -3.30 -8.73 51.91
CA GLU A 392 -4.45 -8.00 51.37
C GLU A 392 -5.25 -8.83 50.35
N LEU A 393 -4.55 -9.51 49.42
CA LEU A 393 -5.22 -10.32 48.41
C LEU A 393 -5.84 -11.59 49.02
N LYS A 394 -5.21 -12.19 50.05
CA LYS A 394 -5.80 -13.31 50.80
C LYS A 394 -7.09 -12.90 51.49
N ASP A 395 -7.06 -11.80 52.24
CA ASP A 395 -8.21 -11.30 52.99
C ASP A 395 -9.38 -10.99 52.02
N LYS A 396 -9.07 -10.40 50.86
CA LYS A 396 -10.07 -10.14 49.81
C LYS A 396 -10.64 -11.41 49.18
N LEU A 397 -9.79 -12.40 48.88
CA LEU A 397 -10.24 -13.70 48.36
C LEU A 397 -11.12 -14.41 49.37
N ASP A 398 -10.75 -14.39 50.65
CA ASP A 398 -11.50 -14.98 51.74
C ASP A 398 -12.84 -14.27 51.92
N GLU A 399 -12.90 -12.93 51.85
CA GLU A 399 -14.17 -12.17 51.85
C GLU A 399 -15.11 -12.60 50.71
N VAL A 400 -14.58 -12.75 49.49
CA VAL A 400 -15.38 -13.17 48.33
C VAL A 400 -15.84 -14.62 48.46
N ILE A 401 -14.97 -15.53 48.92
CA ILE A 401 -15.27 -16.95 49.09
C ILE A 401 -16.28 -17.15 50.25
N ASP A 402 -16.04 -16.51 51.39
CA ASP A 402 -16.85 -16.64 52.60
C ASP A 402 -18.20 -15.94 52.47
N GLY A 403 -18.25 -14.78 51.79
CA GLY A 403 -19.52 -14.13 51.43
C GLY A 403 -20.44 -15.02 50.60
N HIS A 404 -19.87 -16.00 49.88
CA HIS A 404 -20.58 -17.01 49.12
C HIS A 404 -20.56 -18.40 49.79
N ALA A 405 -20.11 -18.53 51.04
CA ALA A 405 -20.03 -19.82 51.74
C ALA A 405 -21.40 -20.50 51.89
N ASN A 406 -22.50 -19.75 51.94
CA ASN A 406 -23.86 -20.32 51.87
C ASN A 406 -24.15 -20.99 50.52
N PHE A 407 -23.61 -20.45 49.43
CA PHE A 407 -23.70 -21.04 48.10
C PHE A 407 -22.79 -22.28 47.98
N ILE A 408 -21.57 -22.21 48.53
CA ILE A 408 -20.62 -23.34 48.56
C ILE A 408 -21.17 -24.50 49.40
N LYS A 409 -21.74 -24.24 50.59
CA LYS A 409 -22.34 -25.27 51.46
C LYS A 409 -23.52 -25.98 50.79
N ASN A 410 -24.43 -25.23 50.16
CA ASN A 410 -25.53 -25.81 49.38
C ASN A 410 -25.01 -26.62 48.18
N TYR A 411 -23.92 -26.16 47.56
CA TYR A 411 -23.34 -26.83 46.41
C TYR A 411 -22.52 -28.08 46.78
N GLU A 412 -21.82 -28.08 47.91
CA GLU A 412 -21.15 -29.27 48.47
C GLU A 412 -22.19 -30.33 48.86
N GLU A 413 -23.33 -29.92 49.40
CA GLU A 413 -24.46 -30.83 49.62
C GLU A 413 -24.99 -31.41 48.29
N GLU A 414 -25.19 -30.59 47.25
CA GLU A 414 -25.58 -31.07 45.91
C GLU A 414 -24.55 -32.02 45.30
N LEU A 415 -23.27 -31.69 45.38
CA LEU A 415 -22.18 -32.53 44.88
C LEU A 415 -22.10 -33.86 45.62
N SER A 416 -22.23 -33.85 46.95
CA SER A 416 -22.21 -35.08 47.76
C SER A 416 -23.41 -35.98 47.49
N LYS A 417 -24.58 -35.40 47.20
CA LYS A 417 -25.79 -36.14 46.79
C LYS A 417 -25.68 -36.71 45.38
N ARG A 418 -25.01 -36.00 44.47
CA ARG A 418 -24.89 -36.37 43.04
C ARG A 418 -23.75 -37.36 42.76
N TYR A 419 -22.69 -37.36 43.57
CA TYR A 419 -21.49 -38.17 43.36
C TYR A 419 -21.16 -39.07 44.56
N LYS A 420 -22.01 -40.08 44.82
CA LYS A 420 -21.63 -41.26 45.62
C LYS A 420 -20.73 -42.21 44.79
N GLN A 421 -19.54 -41.77 44.39
CA GLN A 421 -18.49 -42.60 43.77
C GLN A 421 -17.11 -42.22 44.35
N PRO A 422 -16.15 -43.15 44.47
CA PRO A 422 -15.05 -43.11 45.46
C PRO A 422 -13.89 -42.15 45.16
N GLU A 423 -13.94 -41.38 44.08
CA GLU A 423 -12.78 -40.59 43.61
C GLU A 423 -12.54 -39.29 44.41
N PHE A 424 -13.44 -38.90 45.32
CA PHE A 424 -13.21 -37.75 46.22
C PHE A 424 -12.39 -38.10 47.48
N LEU A 425 -12.09 -39.37 47.73
CA LEU A 425 -11.26 -39.79 48.87
C LEU A 425 -9.76 -39.46 48.70
N LEU A 426 -9.33 -39.01 47.51
CA LEU A 426 -7.94 -38.61 47.25
C LEU A 426 -7.64 -37.14 47.64
N LEU A 427 -8.65 -36.34 47.98
CA LEU A 427 -8.47 -34.99 48.54
C LEU A 427 -8.19 -35.00 50.07
N ARG A 428 -8.17 -36.18 50.70
CA ARG A 428 -7.86 -36.33 52.13
C ARG A 428 -6.75 -37.37 52.37
N GLY A 429 -5.51 -36.96 52.16
CA GLY A 429 -4.33 -37.57 52.77
C GLY A 429 -3.24 -36.50 52.87
N LYS A 430 -2.69 -36.10 54.01
CA LYS A 430 -2.56 -36.76 55.33
C LYS A 430 -2.40 -35.73 56.45
N LYS A 431 -3.14 -35.93 57.54
CA LYS A 431 -2.82 -35.76 58.99
C LYS A 431 -4.17 -35.89 59.71
N LYS A 432 -4.45 -36.79 60.66
CA LYS A 432 -3.65 -37.38 61.76
C LYS A 432 -4.28 -38.72 62.21
N LYS A 433 -3.39 -39.61 62.69
CA LYS A 433 -3.46 -40.53 63.84
C LYS A 433 -4.59 -41.58 63.97
N GLU A 434 -4.10 -42.83 64.06
CA GLU A 434 -4.37 -43.85 65.09
C GLU A 434 -5.77 -43.91 65.72
N GLU A 435 -6.38 -45.09 65.53
CA GLU A 435 -7.29 -45.85 66.40
C GLU A 435 -8.54 -46.30 65.62
N ASP A 436 -8.48 -47.54 65.12
CA ASP A 436 -9.34 -48.64 65.59
C ASP A 436 -9.34 -49.81 64.59
N GLU A 437 -8.81 -50.94 65.08
CA GLU A 437 -9.04 -52.26 64.52
C GLU A 437 -10.53 -52.63 64.61
N LYS A 438 -11.11 -53.12 63.52
CA LYS A 438 -11.73 -54.46 63.37
C LYS A 438 -12.78 -54.47 62.26
N VAL A 439 -12.95 -55.69 61.70
CA VAL A 439 -14.04 -56.18 60.83
C VAL A 439 -13.86 -55.77 59.35
N GLU A 440 -13.73 -56.63 58.34
CA GLU A 440 -14.10 -58.03 58.15
C GLU A 440 -13.24 -58.64 57.02
N LYS A 441 -12.82 -59.90 57.14
CA LYS A 441 -12.19 -60.65 56.05
C LYS A 441 -13.25 -60.92 54.97
N ILE A 442 -13.16 -60.24 53.83
CA ILE A 442 -13.79 -60.68 52.59
C ILE A 442 -12.72 -61.41 51.79
N GLU A 443 -12.89 -62.71 51.65
CA GLU A 443 -12.07 -63.57 50.80
C GLU A 443 -12.40 -63.23 49.33
N ILE A 444 -11.60 -62.33 48.73
CA ILE A 444 -11.72 -61.95 47.32
C ILE A 444 -11.20 -63.14 46.49
N LYS A 445 -12.09 -63.79 45.74
CA LYS A 445 -11.70 -64.79 44.75
C LYS A 445 -10.81 -64.11 43.70
N GLU A 446 -9.58 -64.60 43.60
CA GLU A 446 -8.56 -64.17 42.64
C GLU A 446 -9.18 -64.06 41.24
N THR A 447 -9.11 -62.87 40.65
CA THR A 447 -9.69 -62.61 39.32
C THR A 447 -8.81 -63.22 38.22
N GLU A 448 -9.42 -63.58 37.09
CA GLU A 448 -8.72 -64.15 35.91
C GLU A 448 -7.53 -63.27 35.47
N GLU A 449 -7.63 -61.95 35.67
CA GLU A 449 -6.57 -60.98 35.38
C GLU A 449 -5.38 -61.07 36.36
N GLU A 450 -5.63 -61.29 37.65
CA GLU A 450 -4.57 -61.50 38.65
C GLU A 450 -3.79 -62.79 38.40
N ARG A 451 -4.49 -63.83 37.92
CA ARG A 451 -3.86 -65.11 37.53
C ARG A 451 -2.97 -64.93 36.30
N LYS A 452 -3.43 -64.20 35.28
CA LYS A 452 -2.64 -63.84 34.09
C LYS A 452 -1.45 -62.95 34.45
N LEU A 453 -1.61 -62.02 35.38
CA LEU A 453 -0.52 -61.15 35.84
C LEU A 453 0.56 -61.93 36.59
N LYS A 454 0.18 -62.96 37.36
CA LYS A 454 1.13 -63.90 37.98
C LYS A 454 1.89 -64.72 36.94
N GLU A 455 1.23 -65.29 35.95
CA GLU A 455 1.88 -66.04 34.86
C GLU A 455 2.87 -65.16 34.08
N ILE A 456 2.49 -63.92 33.75
CA ILE A 456 3.38 -62.97 33.06
C ILE A 456 4.61 -62.64 33.92
N LYS A 457 4.44 -62.42 35.23
CA LYS A 457 5.55 -62.17 36.14
C LYS A 457 6.49 -63.37 36.27
N GLU A 458 5.94 -64.59 36.24
CA GLU A 458 6.74 -65.82 36.29
C GLU A 458 7.55 -66.04 35.00
N ILE A 459 6.96 -65.71 33.85
CA ILE A 459 7.64 -65.74 32.54
C ILE A 459 8.77 -64.71 32.49
N LEU A 460 8.53 -63.49 32.96
CA LEU A 460 9.55 -62.43 33.02
C LEU A 460 10.71 -62.83 33.95
N LYS A 461 10.40 -63.44 35.09
CA LYS A 461 11.43 -63.93 36.03
C LYS A 461 12.29 -65.05 35.40
N LYS A 462 11.68 -65.97 34.64
CA LYS A 462 12.42 -67.00 33.88
C LYS A 462 13.28 -66.38 32.77
N ALA A 463 12.80 -65.33 32.11
CA ALA A 463 13.57 -64.60 31.10
C ALA A 463 14.79 -63.91 31.71
N ASP A 464 14.65 -63.29 32.88
CA ASP A 464 15.76 -62.66 33.60
C ASP A 464 16.77 -63.70 34.13
N GLU A 465 16.32 -64.86 34.62
CA GLU A 465 17.21 -65.96 35.02
C GLU A 465 17.99 -66.54 33.82
N ILE A 466 17.40 -66.58 32.62
CA ILE A 466 18.10 -66.96 31.40
C ILE A 466 19.12 -65.88 31.03
N LYS A 467 18.76 -64.60 31.10
CA LYS A 467 19.67 -63.47 30.82
C LYS A 467 20.89 -63.47 31.76
N ASP A 468 20.68 -63.76 33.03
CA ASP A 468 21.76 -63.86 34.03
C ASP A 468 22.63 -65.12 33.85
N LYS A 469 22.06 -66.22 33.34
CA LYS A 469 22.84 -67.41 32.95
C LYS A 469 23.71 -67.17 31.71
N TRP A 470 23.26 -66.34 30.77
CA TRP A 470 24.06 -65.95 29.60
C TRP A 470 25.20 -65.00 29.97
N LYS A 471 24.98 -64.06 30.90
CA LYS A 471 26.04 -63.19 31.44
C LYS A 471 27.14 -63.90 32.25
N LYS A 472 26.91 -65.12 32.72
CA LYS A 472 27.89 -65.93 33.46
C LYS A 472 28.67 -66.92 32.57
N ARG A 473 28.40 -66.95 31.26
CA ARG A 473 29.10 -67.82 30.29
C ARG A 473 30.02 -67.05 29.33
N GLU A 474 30.03 -65.72 29.40
CA GLU A 474 31.15 -64.86 28.98
C GLU A 474 32.12 -64.69 30.15
#